data_AF-A0A0L7RAJ2-F1
#
_entry.id   AF-A0A0L7RAJ2-F1
#
_cell.length_a   1.000
_cell.length_b   1.000
_cell.length_c   1.000
_cell.angle_alpha   90.00
_cell.angle_beta   90.00
_cell.angle_gamma   90.00
#
_symmetry.space_group_name_H-M   'P 1'
#
loop_
_entity.id
_entity.type
_entity.pdbx_description
1 polymer ?
#
loop_
_entity_poly.entity_id
_entity_poly.type
_entity_poly.pdbx_seq_one_letter_code
_entity_poly.pdbx_strand_id
1 'polypeptide(L)'
;MPAENRKPLVLAKLRIRDSGRQSVNRIYWTIASKITFYSKRIVNIAVFIGASIFNDYTNILSMMQLMNLKIGNNAHNICEEIDERGLKHAEIRASENSKEARQLLRAAKKQESDDFLETKGSLYGSGIAD
;
A
#
# COMPACT_ATOMS: atom_id res chain seq x y z
N MET A 1 -7.05 13.72 -22.78
CA MET A 1 -5.58 13.91 -22.66
C MET A 1 -4.85 12.93 -23.58
N PRO A 2 -3.74 13.34 -24.22
CA PRO A 2 -3.07 12.55 -25.27
C PRO A 2 -2.27 11.37 -24.70
N ALA A 3 -2.16 10.29 -25.48
CA ALA A 3 -1.67 8.97 -25.05
C ALA A 3 -0.18 8.92 -24.65
N GLU A 4 0.60 9.91 -25.05
CA GLU A 4 2.06 9.92 -24.92
C GLU A 4 2.55 10.21 -23.49
N ASN A 5 1.78 11.00 -22.71
CA ASN A 5 2.10 11.32 -21.31
C ASN A 5 1.70 10.22 -20.31
N ARG A 6 1.09 9.12 -20.75
CA ARG A 6 0.66 8.05 -19.84
C ARG A 6 1.81 7.15 -19.40
N LYS A 7 2.83 6.93 -20.23
CA LYS A 7 3.94 6.00 -19.94
C LYS A 7 4.73 6.34 -18.65
N PRO A 8 5.14 7.60 -18.39
CA PRO A 8 5.86 7.93 -17.16
C PRO A 8 4.95 7.90 -15.91
N LEU A 9 3.66 8.27 -16.05
CA LEU A 9 2.67 8.16 -14.97
C LEU A 9 2.36 6.71 -14.61
N VAL A 10 2.28 5.81 -15.60
CA VAL A 10 2.07 4.38 -15.38
C VAL A 10 3.29 3.74 -14.70
N LEU A 11 4.51 4.11 -15.11
CA LEU A 11 5.74 3.66 -14.46
C LEU A 11 5.91 4.20 -13.03
N ALA A 12 5.52 5.45 -12.78
CA ALA A 12 5.49 6.03 -11.44
C ALA A 12 4.42 5.36 -10.56
N LYS A 13 3.22 5.09 -11.09
CA LYS A 13 2.16 4.30 -10.42
C LYS A 13 2.62 2.89 -10.07
N LEU A 14 3.34 2.22 -10.98
CA LEU A 14 3.89 0.87 -10.74
C LEU A 14 4.95 0.87 -9.62
N ARG A 15 5.78 1.92 -9.52
CA ARG A 15 6.85 2.02 -8.52
C ARG A 15 6.36 2.40 -7.12
N ILE A 16 5.18 3.01 -7.00
CA ILE A 16 4.58 3.48 -5.74
C ILE A 16 3.67 2.40 -5.09
N ARG A 17 3.16 1.42 -5.86
CA ARG A 17 2.16 0.43 -5.39
C ARG A 17 2.72 -0.82 -4.68
N ASP A 18 4.02 -0.91 -4.46
CA ASP A 18 4.69 -2.09 -3.88
C ASP A 18 4.80 -2.05 -2.34
N SER A 19 3.80 -1.46 -1.65
CA SER A 19 3.78 -1.44 -0.18
C SER A 19 2.98 -2.63 0.36
N GLY A 20 3.45 -3.29 1.43
CA GLY A 20 2.97 -4.59 1.91
C GLY A 20 1.47 -4.76 2.25
N ARG A 21 0.66 -3.68 2.25
CA ARG A 21 -0.82 -3.81 2.32
C ARG A 21 -1.51 -3.90 0.95
N GLN A 22 -0.84 -3.48 -0.12
CA GLN A 22 -1.35 -3.43 -1.50
C GLN A 22 -0.74 -4.51 -2.40
N SER A 23 -0.02 -5.52 -1.90
CA SER A 23 0.43 -6.60 -2.77
C SER A 23 -0.77 -7.36 -3.35
N VAL A 24 -0.72 -7.66 -4.66
CA VAL A 24 -1.74 -8.49 -5.36
C VAL A 24 -2.01 -9.77 -4.57
N ASN A 25 -0.94 -10.35 -4.02
CA ASN A 25 -0.97 -11.53 -3.16
C ASN A 25 -1.96 -11.38 -2.01
N ARG A 26 -1.86 -10.29 -1.25
CA ARG A 26 -2.75 -10.04 -0.12
C ARG A 26 -4.20 -9.86 -0.57
N ILE A 27 -4.42 -9.19 -1.69
CA ILE A 27 -5.76 -8.91 -2.21
C ILE A 27 -6.47 -10.21 -2.59
N TYR A 28 -5.86 -11.07 -3.40
CA TYR A 28 -6.58 -12.29 -3.82
C TYR A 28 -6.75 -13.30 -2.67
N TRP A 29 -5.83 -13.35 -1.69
CA TRP A 29 -6.03 -14.17 -0.49
C TRP A 29 -7.16 -13.66 0.42
N THR A 30 -7.59 -12.39 0.30
CA THR A 30 -8.81 -11.92 0.97
C THR A 30 -10.09 -12.44 0.32
N ILE A 31 -10.02 -12.81 -0.97
CA ILE A 31 -11.16 -13.34 -1.73
C ILE A 31 -11.23 -14.87 -1.60
N ALA A 32 -10.11 -15.55 -1.82
CA ALA A 32 -10.00 -17.00 -1.68
C ALA A 32 -8.99 -17.31 -0.59
N SER A 33 -9.42 -17.37 0.67
CA SER A 33 -8.54 -17.57 1.82
C SER A 33 -7.68 -18.83 1.73
N LYS A 34 -6.42 -18.75 2.19
CA LYS A 34 -5.48 -19.88 2.22
C LYS A 34 -5.95 -21.05 3.09
N ILE A 35 -6.81 -20.78 4.07
CA ILE A 35 -7.27 -21.79 5.05
C ILE A 35 -8.38 -22.67 4.48
N THR A 36 -9.02 -22.24 3.39
CA THR A 36 -10.13 -22.95 2.77
C THR A 36 -9.66 -23.59 1.48
N PHE A 37 -10.06 -24.84 1.25
CA PHE A 37 -9.75 -25.53 0.00
C PHE A 37 -10.65 -25.02 -1.13
N TYR A 38 -10.05 -24.44 -2.17
CA TYR A 38 -10.74 -23.97 -3.36
C TYR A 38 -10.25 -24.73 -4.59
N SER A 39 -11.15 -24.93 -5.56
CA SER A 39 -10.75 -25.45 -6.86
C SER A 39 -9.86 -24.44 -7.59
N LYS A 40 -8.98 -24.94 -8.49
CA LYS A 40 -8.12 -24.10 -9.34
C LYS A 40 -8.90 -22.98 -10.05
N ARG A 41 -10.14 -23.26 -10.48
CA ARG A 41 -11.00 -22.27 -11.15
C ARG A 41 -11.34 -21.09 -10.23
N ILE A 42 -11.70 -21.36 -8.97
CA ILE A 42 -12.02 -20.32 -8.00
C ILE A 42 -10.79 -19.47 -7.68
N VAL A 43 -9.63 -20.11 -7.47
CA VAL A 43 -8.38 -19.39 -7.22
C VAL A 43 -8.01 -18.49 -8.41
N ASN A 44 -8.15 -18.98 -9.65
CA ASN A 44 -7.90 -18.15 -10.83
C ASN A 44 -8.83 -16.93 -10.90
N ILE A 45 -10.13 -17.11 -10.61
CA ILE A 45 -11.08 -15.99 -10.57
C ILE A 45 -10.67 -14.98 -9.49
N ALA A 46 -10.30 -15.43 -8.30
CA ALA A 46 -9.82 -14.56 -7.23
C ALA A 46 -8.55 -13.79 -7.64
N VAL A 47 -7.63 -14.44 -8.36
CA VAL A 47 -6.42 -13.78 -8.89
C VAL A 47 -6.78 -12.73 -9.93
N PHE A 48 -7.70 -13.00 -10.87
CA PHE A 48 -8.13 -12.00 -11.85
C PHE A 48 -8.83 -10.80 -11.19
N ILE A 49 -9.71 -11.04 -10.22
CA ILE A 49 -10.36 -9.96 -9.46
C ILE A 49 -9.32 -9.17 -8.66
N GLY A 50 -8.37 -9.85 -8.01
CA GLY A 50 -7.30 -9.21 -7.25
C GLY A 50 -6.37 -8.37 -8.13
N ALA A 51 -6.06 -8.83 -9.34
CA ALA A 51 -5.29 -8.07 -10.33
C ALA A 51 -6.06 -6.86 -10.84
N SER A 52 -7.37 -6.99 -11.09
CA SER A 52 -8.24 -5.86 -11.44
C SER A 52 -8.21 -4.80 -10.34
N ILE A 53 -8.48 -5.18 -9.09
CA ILE A 53 -8.45 -4.27 -7.91
C ILE A 53 -7.10 -3.58 -7.76
N PHE A 54 -6.00 -4.32 -7.96
CA PHE A 54 -4.65 -3.76 -7.82
C PHE A 54 -4.30 -2.73 -8.91
N ASN A 55 -4.80 -2.95 -10.13
CA ASN A 55 -4.50 -2.08 -11.26
C ASN A 55 -5.45 -0.88 -11.32
N ASP A 56 -6.75 -1.14 -11.32
CA ASP A 56 -7.80 -0.15 -11.44
C ASP A 56 -9.15 -0.76 -11.03
N TYR A 57 -9.82 -0.16 -10.04
CA TYR A 57 -11.12 -0.61 -9.56
C TYR A 57 -12.21 -0.58 -10.65
N THR A 58 -12.07 0.24 -11.70
CA THR A 58 -13.00 0.28 -12.83
C THR A 58 -12.98 -1.00 -13.65
N ASN A 59 -11.89 -1.78 -13.64
CA ASN A 59 -11.82 -3.08 -14.33
C ASN A 59 -12.86 -4.08 -13.80
N ILE A 60 -13.28 -3.95 -12.53
CA ILE A 60 -14.36 -4.75 -11.96
C ILE A 60 -15.69 -4.42 -12.64
N LEU A 61 -15.94 -3.15 -12.97
CA LEU A 61 -17.14 -2.75 -13.69
C LEU A 61 -17.15 -3.35 -15.09
N SER A 62 -16.02 -3.40 -15.79
CA SER A 62 -15.92 -4.09 -17.08
C SER A 62 -16.20 -5.60 -16.96
N MET A 63 -15.70 -6.25 -15.91
CA MET A 63 -16.02 -7.66 -15.63
C MET A 63 -17.52 -7.86 -15.36
N MET A 64 -18.14 -6.99 -14.57
CA MET A 64 -19.58 -7.02 -14.30
C MET A 64 -20.40 -6.84 -15.58
N GLN A 65 -20.00 -5.94 -16.48
CA GLN A 65 -20.62 -5.77 -17.80
C GLN A 65 -20.52 -7.04 -18.65
N LEU A 66 -19.34 -7.68 -18.70
CA LEU A 66 -19.14 -8.94 -19.42
C LEU A 66 -20.03 -10.08 -18.88
N MET A 67 -20.36 -10.03 -17.60
CA MET A 67 -21.28 -10.97 -16.95
C MET A 67 -22.76 -10.56 -17.08
N ASN A 68 -23.08 -9.55 -17.90
CA ASN A 68 -24.42 -8.98 -18.07
C ASN A 68 -25.07 -8.49 -16.76
N LEU A 69 -24.26 -8.00 -15.82
CA LEU A 69 -24.76 -7.37 -14.60
C LEU A 69 -25.12 -5.91 -14.88
N LYS A 70 -26.25 -5.45 -14.35
CA LYS A 70 -26.68 -4.06 -14.45
C LYS A 70 -25.86 -3.19 -13.50
N ILE A 71 -25.08 -2.26 -14.06
CA ILE A 71 -24.26 -1.31 -13.28
C ILE A 71 -25.00 0.00 -13.15
N GLY A 72 -25.14 0.48 -11.91
CA GLY A 72 -25.69 1.81 -11.63
C GLY A 72 -24.63 2.90 -11.71
N ASN A 73 -25.05 4.13 -12.00
CA ASN A 73 -24.14 5.27 -12.18
C ASN A 73 -23.24 5.54 -10.96
N ASN A 74 -23.74 5.28 -9.74
CA ASN A 74 -22.95 5.46 -8.52
C ASN A 74 -21.75 4.50 -8.42
N ALA A 75 -21.81 3.34 -9.09
CA ALA A 75 -20.71 2.38 -9.03
C ALA A 75 -19.43 2.92 -9.66
N HIS A 76 -19.56 3.71 -10.74
CA HIS A 76 -18.42 4.36 -11.39
C HIS A 76 -17.72 5.34 -10.44
N ASN A 77 -18.49 6.25 -9.84
CA ASN A 77 -17.97 7.27 -8.92
C ASN A 77 -17.27 6.63 -7.72
N ILE A 78 -17.83 5.55 -7.17
CA ILE A 78 -17.23 4.82 -6.04
C ILE A 78 -15.89 4.19 -6.46
N CYS A 79 -15.82 3.58 -7.65
CA CYS A 79 -14.57 2.99 -8.16
C CYS A 79 -13.48 4.05 -8.32
N GLU A 80 -13.81 5.21 -8.87
CA GLU A 80 -12.86 6.34 -9.01
C GLU A 80 -12.42 6.85 -7.64
N GLU A 81 -13.34 7.07 -6.70
CA GLU A 81 -13.01 7.55 -5.35
C GLU A 81 -12.10 6.58 -4.59
N ILE A 82 -12.31 5.27 -4.75
CA ILE A 82 -11.44 4.26 -4.13
C ILE A 82 -10.05 4.27 -4.77
N ASP A 83 -9.93 4.37 -6.10
CA ASP A 83 -8.61 4.39 -6.76
C ASP A 83 -7.83 5.67 -6.39
N GLU A 84 -8.49 6.82 -6.34
CA GLU A 84 -7.89 8.08 -5.88
C GLU A 84 -7.39 8.00 -4.43
N ARG A 85 -8.22 7.46 -3.52
CA ARG A 85 -7.81 7.24 -2.13
C ARG A 85 -6.64 6.24 -2.05
N GLY A 86 -6.66 5.20 -2.88
CA GLY A 86 -5.59 4.22 -2.98
C GLY A 86 -4.26 4.84 -3.42
N LEU A 87 -4.31 5.72 -4.42
CA LEU A 87 -3.16 6.46 -4.93
C LEU A 87 -2.57 7.39 -3.85
N LYS A 88 -3.39 8.20 -3.19
CA LYS A 88 -2.96 9.10 -2.11
C LYS A 88 -2.26 8.35 -0.97
N HIS A 89 -2.82 7.22 -0.53
CA HIS A 89 -2.19 6.39 0.50
C HIS A 89 -0.85 5.80 0.04
N ALA A 90 -0.75 5.43 -1.23
CA ALA A 90 0.49 4.88 -1.77
C ALA A 90 1.57 5.96 -1.86
N GLU A 91 1.21 7.18 -2.27
CA GLU A 91 2.11 8.36 -2.27
C GLU A 91 2.62 8.70 -0.87
N ILE A 92 1.73 8.75 0.13
CA ILE A 92 2.10 8.97 1.55
C ILE A 92 3.13 7.93 1.98
N ARG A 93 2.87 6.64 1.73
CA ARG A 93 3.81 5.57 2.10
C ARG A 93 5.12 5.63 1.35
N ALA A 94 5.10 6.01 0.06
CA ALA A 94 6.32 6.18 -0.71
C ALA A 94 7.18 7.31 -0.13
N SER A 95 6.54 8.40 0.32
CA SER A 95 7.19 9.49 1.04
C SER A 95 7.78 9.03 2.38
N GLU A 96 7.00 8.31 3.21
CA GLU A 96 7.45 7.75 4.50
C GLU A 96 8.61 6.75 4.33
N ASN A 97 8.58 5.94 3.27
CA ASN A 97 9.63 4.96 2.97
C ASN A 97 10.84 5.56 2.24
N SER A 98 10.83 6.86 1.96
CA SER A 98 11.96 7.55 1.34
C SER A 98 13.23 7.41 2.18
N LYS A 99 14.38 7.47 1.51
CA LYS A 99 15.68 7.39 2.20
C LYS A 99 15.84 8.52 3.21
N GLU A 100 15.38 9.72 2.85
CA GLU A 100 15.42 10.92 3.68
C GLU A 100 14.56 10.76 4.93
N ALA A 101 13.31 10.29 4.78
CA ALA A 101 12.44 10.00 5.93
C ALA A 101 13.07 8.97 6.88
N ARG A 102 13.68 7.91 6.34
CA ARG A 102 14.39 6.90 7.15
C ARG A 102 15.64 7.46 7.85
N GLN A 103 16.37 8.37 7.21
CA GLN A 103 17.54 9.03 7.81
C GLN A 103 17.12 9.96 8.94
N LEU A 104 16.08 10.77 8.74
CA LEU A 104 15.51 11.65 9.77
C LEU A 104 15.02 10.85 10.99
N LEU A 105 14.30 9.75 10.76
CA LEU A 105 13.84 8.87 11.84
C LEU A 105 14.99 8.27 12.66
N ARG A 106 16.10 7.92 12.00
CA ARG A 106 17.30 7.41 12.69
C ARG A 106 18.01 8.51 13.47
N ALA A 107 18.10 9.71 12.91
CA ALA A 107 18.70 10.86 13.58
C ALA A 107 17.90 11.25 14.84
N ALA A 108 16.57 11.31 14.74
CA ALA A 108 15.69 11.58 15.88
C ALA A 108 15.83 10.54 17.00
N LYS A 109 15.85 9.24 16.66
CA LYS A 109 16.09 8.17 17.65
C LYS A 109 17.47 8.24 18.29
N LYS A 110 18.49 8.64 17.53
CA LYS A 110 19.83 8.84 18.07
C LYS A 110 19.84 10.00 19.07
N GLN A 111 19.22 11.13 18.73
CA GLN A 111 19.10 12.28 19.63
C GLN A 111 18.38 11.88 20.92
N GLU A 112 17.23 11.21 20.83
CA GLU A 112 16.50 10.73 22.01
C GLU A 112 17.33 9.78 22.90
N SER A 113 18.11 8.89 22.27
CA SER A 113 19.04 8.01 23.00
C SER A 113 20.16 8.79 23.67
N ASP A 114 20.73 9.80 22.99
CA ASP A 114 21.81 10.63 23.51
C ASP A 114 21.30 11.49 24.70
N ASP A 115 20.13 12.11 24.57
CA ASP A 115 19.46 12.90 25.64
C ASP A 115 19.13 12.02 26.86
N PHE A 116 18.69 10.78 26.63
CA PHE A 116 18.43 9.80 27.69
C PHE A 116 19.73 9.36 28.39
N LEU A 117 20.81 9.16 27.64
CA LEU A 117 22.13 8.83 28.19
C LEU A 117 22.70 9.99 29.01
N GLU A 118 22.50 11.24 28.57
CA GLU A 118 22.90 12.43 29.31
C GLU A 118 22.13 12.52 30.64
N THR A 119 20.82 12.34 30.60
CA THR A 119 19.94 12.38 31.78
C THR A 119 20.26 11.27 32.78
N LYS A 120 20.46 10.02 32.31
CA LYS A 120 20.78 8.88 33.20
C LYS A 120 22.25 8.79 33.57
N GLY A 121 23.17 9.15 32.68
CA GLY A 121 24.61 9.17 32.93
C GLY A 121 24.97 10.11 34.08
N SER A 122 24.26 11.24 34.19
CA SER A 122 24.36 12.13 35.35
C SER A 122 23.92 11.47 36.67
N LEU A 123 23.03 10.47 36.63
CA LEU A 123 22.53 9.76 37.81
C LEU A 123 23.41 8.56 38.20
N TYR A 124 24.01 7.88 37.21
CA TYR A 124 24.92 6.74 37.42
C TYR A 124 26.37 7.13 37.71
N GLY A 125 26.76 8.39 37.48
CA GLY A 125 28.12 8.89 37.77
C GLY A 125 28.44 9.15 39.25
N SER A 126 27.42 9.21 40.13
CA SER A 126 27.61 9.65 41.53
C SER A 126 27.80 8.53 42.56
N GLY A 127 28.03 7.27 42.15
CA GLY A 127 28.02 6.13 43.09
C GLY A 127 28.94 4.96 42.77
N ILE A 128 30.02 5.18 42.01
CA ILE A 128 31.11 4.18 41.86
C ILE A 128 32.44 4.85 42.24
N ALA A 129 32.57 5.23 43.51
CA ALA A 129 33.85 5.48 44.15
C ALA A 129 33.74 4.86 45.55
N ASP A 130 34.70 3.99 45.83
CA ASP A 130 34.92 3.12 47.00
C ASP A 130 34.73 3.82 48.37
#